data_AF-A0A811RDP6-F1
#
_entry.id   AF-A0A811RDP6-F1
#
_cell.length_a   1.000
_cell.length_b   1.000
_cell.length_c   1.000
_cell.angle_alpha   90.00
_cell.angle_beta   90.00
_cell.angle_gamma   90.00
#
_symmetry.space_group_name_H-M   'P 1'
#
loop_
_entity.id
_entity.type
_entity.pdbx_description
1 polymer ?
#
loop_
_entity_poly.entity_id
_entity_poly.type
_entity_poly.pdbx_seq_one_letter_code
_entity_poly.pdbx_strand_id
1 'polypeptide(L)'
;MARSRGGMVSRAGEAAAAFLLLLVGVGVGSAQLQVGFYSDSCPDAEDTVTAAVQDAAANDPTILPALLRLQFHDCFVKTGGPSFDVPTGRRDGLTSNLRDADVLPDAGDSISVLRSRFAASGLDDRDLVLLTVDRHVIMVVKGFSDCDSYI
;
A
#
# COMPACT_ATOMS: atom_id res chain seq x y z
N MET A 1 -3.99 -86.22 12.44
CA MET A 1 -4.39 -85.33 11.32
C MET A 1 -4.42 -83.89 11.82
N ALA A 2 -3.99 -82.97 10.95
CA ALA A 2 -3.31 -81.72 11.27
C ALA A 2 -4.19 -80.58 11.83
N ARG A 3 -3.57 -79.78 12.70
CA ARG A 3 -4.10 -78.54 13.31
C ARG A 3 -3.90 -77.38 12.32
N SER A 4 -4.99 -76.77 11.87
CA SER A 4 -5.04 -75.59 10.99
C SER A 4 -4.36 -74.39 11.67
N ARG A 5 -3.41 -73.75 10.99
CA ARG A 5 -2.75 -72.49 11.39
C ARG A 5 -3.42 -71.32 10.67
N GLY A 6 -3.98 -70.39 11.44
CA GLY A 6 -4.53 -69.13 10.93
C GLY A 6 -3.43 -68.19 10.41
N GLY A 7 -3.66 -67.60 9.25
CA GLY A 7 -2.83 -66.55 8.66
C GLY A 7 -3.31 -65.17 9.09
N MET A 8 -2.40 -64.37 9.64
CA MET A 8 -2.63 -62.97 10.01
C MET A 8 -2.53 -62.10 8.74
N VAL A 9 -3.62 -61.43 8.38
CA VAL A 9 -3.67 -60.44 7.30
C VAL A 9 -3.12 -59.11 7.83
N SER A 10 -2.00 -58.65 7.26
CA SER A 10 -1.28 -57.42 7.65
C SER A 10 -2.07 -56.15 7.31
N ARG A 11 -2.61 -55.48 8.34
CA ARG A 11 -3.34 -54.19 8.30
C ARG A 11 -2.43 -52.95 8.21
N ALA A 12 -1.26 -53.06 7.59
CA ALA A 12 -0.28 -51.97 7.56
C ALA A 12 -0.45 -51.01 6.35
N GLY A 13 -1.20 -51.41 5.31
CA GLY A 13 -1.33 -50.65 4.06
C GLY A 13 -2.43 -49.59 4.03
N GLU A 14 -3.47 -49.70 4.86
CA GLU A 14 -4.63 -48.78 4.80
C GLU A 14 -4.32 -47.42 5.42
N ALA A 15 -3.47 -47.37 6.45
CA ALA A 15 -3.10 -46.12 7.12
C ALA A 15 -2.21 -45.22 6.25
N ALA A 16 -1.33 -45.80 5.43
CA ALA A 16 -0.42 -45.06 4.56
C ALA A 16 -1.17 -44.39 3.39
N ALA A 17 -2.17 -45.08 2.82
CA ALA A 17 -3.01 -44.53 1.75
C ALA A 17 -3.91 -43.39 2.26
N ALA A 18 -4.47 -43.53 3.47
CA ALA A 18 -5.27 -42.50 4.12
C ALA A 18 -4.44 -41.25 4.46
N PHE A 19 -3.19 -41.42 4.89
CA PHE A 19 -2.28 -40.31 5.21
C PHE A 19 -1.81 -39.57 3.95
N LEU A 20 -1.62 -40.28 2.84
CA LEU A 20 -1.27 -39.68 1.54
C LEU A 20 -2.46 -38.92 0.91
N LEU A 21 -3.70 -39.40 1.09
CA LEU A 21 -4.92 -38.66 0.70
C LEU A 21 -5.16 -37.41 1.56
N LEU A 22 -4.77 -37.43 2.84
CA LEU A 22 -4.90 -36.28 3.74
C LEU A 22 -3.93 -35.13 3.40
N LEU A 23 -2.79 -35.44 2.76
CA LEU A 23 -1.77 -34.45 2.36
C LEU A 23 -2.08 -33.73 1.04
N VAL A 24 -2.95 -34.28 0.19
CA VAL A 24 -3.36 -33.67 -1.09
C VAL A 24 -4.56 -32.72 -0.92
N GLY A 25 -5.25 -32.77 0.23
CA GLY A 25 -6.43 -31.96 0.53
C GLY A 25 -6.17 -30.55 1.09
N VAL A 26 -4.90 -30.13 1.25
CA VAL A 26 -4.60 -28.74 1.60
C VAL A 26 -4.69 -27.91 0.32
N GLY A 27 -5.92 -27.54 -0.04
CA GLY A 27 -6.16 -26.53 -1.06
C GLY A 27 -5.45 -25.25 -0.65
N VAL A 28 -4.48 -24.83 -1.45
CA VAL A 28 -3.97 -23.46 -1.41
C VAL A 28 -5.12 -22.58 -1.86
N GLY A 29 -5.91 -22.08 -0.91
CA GLY A 29 -6.96 -21.12 -1.19
C GLY A 29 -6.33 -19.85 -1.74
N SER A 30 -6.38 -19.66 -3.06
CA SER A 30 -6.12 -18.35 -3.64
C SER A 30 -7.30 -17.46 -3.26
N ALA A 31 -7.12 -16.58 -2.28
CA ALA A 31 -8.04 -15.47 -2.03
C ALA A 31 -7.84 -14.45 -3.16
N GLN A 32 -8.20 -14.84 -4.37
CA GLN A 32 -8.03 -14.03 -5.56
C GLN A 32 -9.22 -13.07 -5.66
N LEU A 33 -8.93 -11.78 -5.75
CA LEU A 33 -9.96 -10.78 -5.99
C LEU A 33 -10.60 -11.05 -7.36
N GLN A 34 -11.92 -11.02 -7.40
CA GLN A 34 -12.71 -11.16 -8.62
C GLN A 34 -13.67 -9.97 -8.75
N VAL A 35 -13.74 -9.39 -9.95
CA VAL A 35 -14.73 -8.36 -10.28
C VAL A 35 -16.12 -8.97 -10.22
N GLY A 36 -17.06 -8.31 -9.54
CA GLY A 36 -18.41 -8.83 -9.34
C GLY A 36 -18.49 -9.96 -8.30
N PHE A 37 -17.55 -10.06 -7.36
CA PHE A 37 -17.61 -11.05 -6.27
C PHE A 37 -18.95 -11.03 -5.51
N TYR A 38 -19.57 -9.85 -5.39
CA TYR A 38 -20.86 -9.69 -4.72
C TYR A 38 -22.08 -9.87 -5.64
N SER A 39 -21.92 -10.17 -6.93
CA SER A 39 -23.05 -10.21 -7.89
C SER A 39 -24.19 -11.12 -7.44
N ASP A 40 -23.86 -12.27 -6.85
CA ASP A 40 -24.84 -13.29 -6.49
C ASP A 40 -25.35 -13.15 -5.04
N SER A 41 -24.59 -12.46 -4.18
CA SER A 41 -24.89 -12.33 -2.74
C SER A 41 -25.49 -10.96 -2.39
N CYS A 42 -25.00 -9.90 -3.02
CA CYS A 42 -25.46 -8.52 -2.85
C CYS A 42 -25.18 -7.74 -4.15
N PRO A 43 -26.04 -7.85 -5.17
CA PRO A 43 -25.81 -7.25 -6.48
C PRO A 43 -25.68 -5.72 -6.43
N ASP A 44 -26.36 -5.07 -5.48
CA ASP A 44 -26.38 -3.61 -5.33
C ASP A 44 -25.22 -3.08 -4.48
N ALA A 45 -24.28 -3.92 -4.05
CA ALA A 45 -23.21 -3.52 -3.12
C ALA A 45 -22.32 -2.42 -3.70
N GLU A 46 -21.84 -2.61 -4.94
CA GLU A 46 -20.95 -1.66 -5.60
C GLU A 46 -21.66 -0.34 -5.91
N ASP A 47 -22.93 -0.41 -6.33
CA ASP A 47 -23.77 0.77 -6.62
C ASP A 47 -24.10 1.55 -5.35
N THR A 48 -24.43 0.88 -4.26
CA THR A 48 -24.75 1.51 -2.97
C THR A 48 -23.54 2.27 -2.40
N VAL A 49 -22.36 1.65 -2.44
CA VAL A 49 -21.13 2.30 -1.98
C VAL A 49 -20.80 3.50 -2.88
N THR A 50 -20.93 3.35 -4.19
CA THR A 50 -20.69 4.43 -5.16
C THR A 50 -21.62 5.61 -4.90
N ALA A 51 -22.91 5.36 -4.69
CA ALA A 51 -23.89 6.40 -4.37
C ALA A 51 -23.55 7.11 -3.06
N ALA A 52 -23.19 6.37 -2.01
CA ALA A 52 -22.81 6.95 -0.72
C ALA A 52 -21.54 7.82 -0.81
N VAL A 53 -20.54 7.39 -1.57
CA VAL A 53 -19.31 8.18 -1.80
C VAL A 53 -19.60 9.44 -2.60
N GLN A 54 -20.46 9.34 -3.63
CA GLN A 54 -20.87 10.49 -4.42
C GLN A 54 -21.67 11.52 -3.61
N ASP A 55 -22.59 11.06 -2.76
CA ASP A 55 -23.35 11.93 -1.86
C ASP A 55 -22.44 12.62 -0.83
N ALA A 56 -21.50 11.88 -0.24
CA ALA A 56 -20.49 12.45 0.65
C ALA A 56 -19.61 13.49 -0.07
N ALA A 57 -19.20 13.21 -1.31
CA ALA A 57 -18.36 14.11 -2.11
C ALA A 57 -19.10 15.38 -2.57
N ALA A 58 -20.41 15.29 -2.78
CA ALA A 58 -21.24 16.45 -3.09
C ALA A 58 -21.35 17.42 -1.90
N ASN A 59 -21.31 16.88 -0.67
CA ASN A 59 -21.31 17.68 0.56
C ASN A 59 -19.91 18.21 0.91
N ASP A 60 -18.86 17.41 0.72
CA ASP A 60 -17.48 17.79 0.97
C ASP A 60 -16.51 17.12 -0.03
N PRO A 61 -15.90 17.89 -0.95
CA PRO A 61 -14.98 17.34 -1.95
C PRO A 61 -13.68 16.79 -1.35
N THR A 62 -13.34 17.10 -0.09
CA THR A 62 -12.15 16.59 0.58
C THR A 62 -12.27 15.12 1.01
N ILE A 63 -13.48 14.54 0.98
CA ILE A 63 -13.72 13.14 1.33
C ILE A 63 -13.06 12.16 0.36
N LEU A 64 -13.00 12.50 -0.94
CA LEU A 64 -12.42 11.65 -1.98
C LEU A 64 -10.93 11.39 -1.76
N PRO A 65 -10.09 12.44 -1.60
CA PRO A 65 -8.68 12.24 -1.28
C PRO A 65 -8.49 11.56 0.08
N ALA A 66 -9.33 11.87 1.08
CA ALA A 66 -9.28 11.22 2.39
C ALA A 66 -9.57 9.71 2.34
N LEU A 67 -10.58 9.28 1.56
CA LEU A 67 -10.92 7.87 1.38
C LEU A 67 -9.79 7.11 0.67
N LEU A 68 -9.20 7.73 -0.35
CA LEU A 68 -8.03 7.20 -1.04
C LEU A 68 -6.84 7.04 -0.08
N ARG A 69 -6.60 8.05 0.77
CA ARG A 69 -5.57 8.01 1.81
C ARG A 69 -5.78 6.84 2.78
N LEU A 70 -7.02 6.63 3.20
CA LEU A 70 -7.39 5.58 4.14
C LEU A 70 -7.15 4.19 3.51
N GLN A 71 -7.59 4.00 2.27
CA GLN A 71 -7.34 2.75 1.53
C GLN A 71 -5.84 2.45 1.44
N PHE A 72 -5.02 3.45 1.08
CA PHE A 72 -3.57 3.27 1.02
C PHE A 72 -2.98 2.94 2.39
N HIS A 73 -3.41 3.63 3.45
CA HIS A 73 -2.93 3.39 4.80
C HIS A 73 -3.23 1.95 5.27
N ASP A 74 -4.45 1.47 5.03
CA ASP A 74 -4.86 0.10 5.39
C ASP A 74 -4.11 -0.95 4.57
N CYS A 75 -3.88 -0.69 3.28
CA CYS A 75 -3.06 -1.56 2.44
C CYS A 75 -1.60 -1.59 2.92
N PHE A 76 -1.00 -0.44 3.25
CA PHE A 76 0.42 -0.35 3.58
C PHE A 76 0.80 -1.10 4.87
N VAL A 77 -0.10 -1.08 5.87
CA VAL A 77 0.06 -1.86 7.09
C VAL A 77 0.04 -3.36 6.79
N LYS A 78 -0.75 -3.80 5.80
CA LYS A 78 -0.85 -5.21 5.41
C LYS A 78 0.27 -5.66 4.47
N THR A 79 0.72 -4.80 3.57
CA THR A 79 1.75 -5.12 2.58
C THR A 79 3.17 -4.91 3.10
N GLY A 80 3.33 -4.30 4.28
CA GLY A 80 4.64 -4.13 4.92
C GLY A 80 5.52 -3.21 4.09
N GLY A 81 5.09 -1.97 3.87
CA GLY A 81 5.83 -1.02 3.06
C GLY A 81 7.25 -0.71 3.59
N PRO A 82 8.08 -0.02 2.78
CA PRO A 82 9.48 0.22 3.10
C PRO A 82 9.63 0.99 4.41
N SER A 83 10.32 0.38 5.38
CA SER A 83 10.83 1.07 6.56
C SER A 83 12.29 1.45 6.35
N PHE A 84 12.66 2.67 6.73
CA PHE A 84 14.03 3.14 6.69
C PHE A 84 14.43 3.66 8.07
N ASP A 85 15.64 3.35 8.49
CA ASP A 85 16.19 3.89 9.72
C ASP A 85 16.50 5.37 9.55
N VAL A 86 16.01 6.20 10.47
CA VAL A 86 16.27 7.64 10.46
C VAL A 86 17.48 7.91 11.36
N PRO A 87 18.62 8.39 10.83
CA PRO A 87 19.74 8.81 11.65
C PRO A 87 19.30 9.95 12.58
N THR A 88 19.46 9.76 13.88
CA THR A 88 19.11 10.77 14.90
C THR A 88 20.36 11.52 15.38
N GLY A 89 20.19 12.51 16.27
CA GLY A 89 21.31 13.28 16.84
C GLY A 89 21.55 14.66 16.22
N ARG A 90 20.63 15.15 15.38
CA ARG A 90 20.60 16.57 14.99
C ARG A 90 20.43 17.44 16.23
N ARG A 91 21.16 18.54 16.28
CA ARG A 91 21.04 19.58 17.32
C ARG A 91 20.36 20.80 16.71
N ASP A 92 19.55 21.46 17.51
CA ASP A 92 18.86 22.67 17.08
C ASP A 92 19.87 23.84 17.02
N GLY A 93 19.83 24.58 15.90
CA GLY A 93 20.60 25.80 15.74
C GLY A 93 20.04 26.91 16.63
N LEU A 94 20.92 27.73 17.21
CA LEU A 94 20.53 28.87 18.06
C LEU A 94 20.27 30.15 17.26
N THR A 95 20.34 30.10 15.93
CA THR A 95 20.22 31.26 15.05
C THR A 95 19.48 30.86 13.78
N SER A 96 18.54 31.71 13.36
CA SER A 96 17.86 31.61 12.07
C SER A 96 18.35 32.74 11.15
N ASN A 97 18.53 32.42 9.87
CA ASN A 97 18.92 33.38 8.84
C ASN A 97 17.96 33.26 7.66
N LEU A 98 17.33 34.38 7.27
CA LEU A 98 16.36 34.39 6.16
C LEU A 98 17.03 34.11 4.82
N ARG A 99 18.30 34.49 4.63
CA ARG A 99 19.03 34.24 3.37
C ARG A 99 19.24 32.75 3.08
N ASP A 100 19.17 31.91 4.10
CA ASP A 100 19.28 30.46 3.92
C ASP A 100 17.99 29.89 3.29
N ALA A 101 16.88 30.64 3.27
CA ALA A 101 15.64 30.25 2.61
C ALA A 101 15.63 30.55 1.11
N ASP A 102 16.47 31.47 0.61
CA ASP A 102 16.52 31.86 -0.81
C ASP A 102 16.94 30.69 -1.72
N VAL A 103 17.65 29.69 -1.17
CA VAL A 103 18.11 28.50 -1.89
C VAL A 103 17.00 27.46 -2.09
N LEU A 104 15.87 27.57 -1.38
CA LEU A 104 14.79 26.60 -1.45
C LEU A 104 14.08 26.67 -2.82
N PRO A 105 13.78 25.52 -3.44
CA PRO A 105 13.07 25.47 -4.71
C PRO A 105 11.66 26.02 -4.55
N ASP A 106 11.24 26.86 -5.50
CA ASP A 106 9.86 27.34 -5.57
C ASP A 106 8.97 26.38 -6.39
N ALA A 107 7.66 26.43 -6.17
CA ALA A 107 6.68 25.62 -6.91
C ALA A 107 6.66 25.95 -8.41
N GLY A 108 7.02 27.17 -8.82
CA GLY A 108 7.09 27.62 -10.21
C GLY A 108 8.45 27.42 -10.90
N ASP A 109 9.47 26.91 -10.20
CA ASP A 109 10.81 26.76 -10.77
C ASP A 109 10.84 25.73 -11.92
N SER A 110 11.53 26.09 -13.03
CA SER A 110 11.72 25.16 -14.14
C SER A 110 12.54 23.92 -13.73
N ILE A 111 12.32 22.78 -14.41
CA ILE A 111 13.02 21.51 -14.13
C ILE A 111 14.56 21.67 -14.14
N SER A 112 15.10 22.53 -15.00
CA SER A 112 16.54 22.84 -15.04
C SER A 112 17.04 23.50 -13.75
N VAL A 113 16.24 24.39 -13.17
CA VAL A 113 16.55 25.07 -11.91
C VAL A 113 16.43 24.07 -10.76
N LEU A 114 15.36 23.27 -10.71
CA LEU A 114 15.17 22.23 -9.70
C LEU A 114 16.33 21.24 -9.67
N ARG A 115 16.77 20.74 -10.83
CA ARG A 115 17.95 19.87 -10.94
C ARG A 115 19.20 20.51 -10.33
N SER A 116 19.46 21.79 -10.63
CA SER A 116 20.64 22.49 -10.11
C SER A 116 20.63 22.66 -8.60
N ARG A 117 19.46 22.93 -8.00
CA ARG A 117 19.30 23.11 -6.55
C ARG A 117 19.35 21.78 -5.78
N PHE A 118 18.78 20.71 -6.34
CA PHE A 118 18.86 19.37 -5.77
C PHE A 118 20.29 18.82 -5.84
N ALA A 119 21.00 19.06 -6.96
CA ALA A 119 22.42 18.72 -7.07
C ALA A 119 23.29 19.46 -6.06
N ALA A 120 22.97 20.72 -5.73
CA ALA A 120 23.68 21.47 -4.67
C ALA A 120 23.49 20.85 -3.27
N SER A 121 22.43 20.07 -3.07
CA SER A 121 22.16 19.31 -1.84
C SER A 121 22.63 17.85 -1.90
N GLY A 122 23.31 17.46 -3.00
CA GLY A 122 23.82 16.11 -3.20
C GLY A 122 22.77 15.07 -3.63
N LEU A 123 21.61 15.51 -4.11
CA LEU A 123 20.53 14.66 -4.59
C LEU A 123 20.59 14.53 -6.12
N ASP A 124 20.25 13.35 -6.64
CA ASP A 124 20.29 13.07 -8.07
C ASP A 124 18.93 13.32 -8.77
N ASP A 125 18.90 13.14 -10.09
CA ASP A 125 17.66 13.29 -10.88
C ASP A 125 16.57 12.29 -10.47
N ARG A 126 16.93 11.13 -9.91
CA ARG A 126 15.97 10.11 -9.46
C ARG A 126 15.36 10.53 -8.13
N ASP A 127 16.18 11.06 -7.22
CA ASP A 127 15.73 11.62 -5.95
C ASP A 127 14.81 12.82 -6.19
N LEU A 128 15.10 13.66 -7.20
CA LEU A 128 14.21 14.74 -7.60
C LEU A 128 12.83 14.19 -8.00
N VAL A 129 12.77 13.19 -8.88
CA VAL A 129 11.50 12.59 -9.32
C VAL A 129 10.80 11.90 -8.15
N LEU A 130 11.51 11.11 -7.36
CA LEU A 130 10.95 10.39 -6.22
C LEU A 130 10.32 11.36 -5.21
N LEU A 131 11.07 12.37 -4.76
CA LEU A 131 10.63 13.32 -3.74
C LEU A 131 9.53 14.28 -4.24
N THR A 132 9.51 14.60 -5.53
CA THR A 132 8.45 15.43 -6.13
C THR A 132 7.18 14.63 -6.38
N VAL A 133 7.28 13.38 -6.84
CA VAL A 133 6.13 12.49 -7.06
C VAL A 133 5.52 12.07 -5.73
N ASP A 134 6.31 11.70 -4.73
CA ASP A 134 5.79 11.37 -3.39
C ASP A 134 4.99 12.53 -2.82
N ARG A 135 5.51 13.75 -2.94
CA ARG A 135 4.77 14.96 -2.53
C ARG A 135 3.50 15.09 -3.35
N HIS A 136 3.55 15.08 -4.68
CA HIS A 136 2.36 15.31 -5.50
C HIS A 136 1.30 14.21 -5.34
N VAL A 137 1.70 12.95 -5.20
CA VAL A 137 0.79 11.83 -4.92
C VAL A 137 0.19 12.00 -3.52
N ILE A 138 0.99 12.34 -2.51
CA ILE A 138 0.48 12.63 -1.17
C ILE A 138 -0.41 13.88 -1.16
N MET A 139 -0.14 14.90 -1.98
CA MET A 139 -0.97 16.12 -2.09
C MET A 139 -2.28 15.85 -2.83
N VAL A 140 -2.27 15.06 -3.91
CA VAL A 140 -3.47 14.56 -4.58
C VAL A 140 -4.31 13.75 -3.59
N VAL A 141 -3.67 12.99 -2.70
CA VAL A 141 -4.32 12.21 -1.63
C VAL A 141 -4.68 13.05 -0.40
N LYS A 142 -4.10 14.24 -0.21
CA LYS A 142 -4.45 15.15 0.88
C LYS A 142 -5.52 16.16 0.49
N GLY A 143 -5.81 16.36 -0.79
CA GLY A 143 -6.84 17.31 -1.24
C GLY A 143 -6.51 18.77 -0.93
N PHE A 144 -5.31 19.06 -0.46
CA PHE A 144 -4.84 20.39 -0.12
C PHE A 144 -3.74 20.79 -1.10
N SER A 145 -4.16 21.40 -2.21
CA SER A 145 -3.36 22.46 -2.81
C SER A 145 -3.80 23.75 -2.11
N ASP A 146 -3.07 24.19 -1.09
CA ASP A 146 -3.26 25.55 -0.58
C ASP A 146 -3.10 26.51 -1.75
N CYS A 147 -4.10 27.38 -1.98
CA CYS A 147 -4.07 28.36 -3.07
C CYS A 147 -2.88 29.33 -2.98
N ASP A 148 -2.19 29.37 -1.84
CA ASP A 148 -0.97 30.14 -1.61
C ASP A 148 0.27 29.57 -2.33
N SER A 149 0.19 28.35 -2.88
CA SER A 149 1.28 27.73 -3.64
C SER A 149 1.21 27.95 -5.16
N TYR A 150 0.23 28.73 -5.66
CA TYR A 150 0.01 28.94 -7.11
C TYR A 150 -0.10 30.43 -7.52
N ILE A 151 0.27 31.37 -6.65
CA ILE A 151 0.42 32.80 -6.99
C ILE A 151 1.88 33.21 -7.04
#